data_AF-A0A4Y1R701-F1
#
_entry.id   AF-A0A4Y1R701-F1
#
_cell.length_a   1.000
_cell.length_b   1.000
_cell.length_c   1.000
_cell.angle_alpha   90.00
_cell.angle_beta   90.00
_cell.angle_gamma   90.00
#
_symmetry.space_group_name_H-M   'P 1'
#
loop_
_entity.id
_entity.type
_entity.pdbx_description
1 polymer ?
#
loop_
_entity_poly.entity_id
_entity_poly.type
_entity_poly.pdbx_seq_one_letter_code
_entity_poly.pdbx_strand_id
1 'polypeptide(L)'
;MRGKDYSSVVQHLTAVFFTWPAFLVGRGTLYISGVGVTLSFHRNLSHKSFKLPKWLEYLFAYCGVLSFQRSPLEWVSIHRAHHQYTDTWNDPHSPIRGLWFSHVGWALDYRTRFGSGVRTVLLLHAVFGINSICHTWDNKYGILVIVEKQLILQAVGLATDVKLPTETQKKRRALCNKINEESLKQN
;
A
#
# COMPACT_ATOMS: atom_id res chain seq x y z
N MET A 1 24.45 50.94 -8.48
CA MET A 1 24.18 49.64 -7.85
C MET A 1 22.74 49.24 -8.16
N ARG A 2 22.52 48.26 -9.05
CA ARG A 2 21.18 47.84 -9.49
C ARG A 2 20.75 46.69 -8.58
N GLY A 3 19.78 46.93 -7.71
CA GLY A 3 19.22 45.91 -6.81
C GLY A 3 18.64 44.77 -7.64
N LYS A 4 19.12 43.54 -7.40
CA LYS A 4 18.47 42.35 -7.95
C LYS A 4 17.17 42.18 -7.16
N ASP A 5 16.04 42.36 -7.81
CA ASP A 5 14.72 42.08 -7.24
C ASP A 5 14.56 40.56 -7.17
N TYR A 6 14.72 40.00 -5.97
CA TYR A 6 14.62 38.57 -5.72
C TYR A 6 13.16 38.10 -5.53
N SER A 7 12.17 39.01 -5.56
CA SER A 7 10.76 38.63 -5.32
C SER A 7 10.17 37.79 -6.45
N SER A 8 10.60 38.01 -7.70
CA SER A 8 10.15 37.24 -8.85
C SER A 8 10.68 35.79 -8.82
N VAL A 9 11.94 35.57 -8.43
CA VAL A 9 12.54 34.23 -8.42
C VAL A 9 11.88 33.33 -7.36
N VAL A 10 11.44 33.90 -6.23
CA VAL A 10 10.77 33.15 -5.16
C VAL A 10 9.31 32.80 -5.51
N GLN A 11 8.60 33.65 -6.27
CA GLN A 11 7.27 33.32 -6.81
C GLN A 11 7.31 32.17 -7.83
N HIS A 12 8.39 32.05 -8.61
CA HIS A 12 8.55 30.96 -9.58
C HIS A 12 8.96 29.63 -8.94
N LEU A 13 9.37 29.57 -7.66
CA LEU A 13 9.73 28.30 -7.02
C LEU A 13 8.56 27.64 -6.26
N THR A 14 7.53 28.41 -5.93
CA THR A 14 6.37 27.93 -5.15
C THR A 14 5.12 27.68 -5.99
N ALA A 15 5.01 28.28 -7.18
CA ALA A 15 3.87 28.16 -8.08
C ALA A 15 3.99 27.05 -9.16
N VAL A 16 5.11 26.33 -9.22
CA VAL A 16 5.45 25.48 -10.39
C VAL A 16 4.85 24.05 -10.36
N PHE A 17 4.16 23.64 -9.29
CA PHE A 17 3.65 22.26 -9.16
C PHE A 17 2.14 22.12 -8.90
N PHE A 18 1.41 23.22 -8.69
CA PHE A 18 -0.03 23.16 -8.46
C PHE A 18 -0.80 23.40 -9.76
N THR A 19 -1.62 22.44 -10.16
CA THR A 19 -2.58 22.61 -11.26
C THR A 19 -3.94 22.07 -10.81
N TRP A 20 -5.02 22.71 -11.26
CA TRP A 20 -6.39 22.25 -10.97
C TRP A 20 -6.62 20.78 -11.39
N PRO A 21 -6.15 20.31 -12.56
CA PRO A 21 -6.23 18.90 -12.91
C PRO A 21 -5.49 17.99 -11.93
N ALA A 22 -4.26 18.33 -11.52
CA ALA A 22 -3.51 17.52 -10.56
C ALA A 22 -4.20 17.46 -9.19
N PHE A 23 -4.78 18.58 -8.73
CA PHE A 23 -5.58 18.62 -7.51
C PHE A 23 -6.80 17.71 -7.60
N LEU A 24 -7.57 17.77 -8.69
CA LEU A 24 -8.76 16.96 -8.89
C LEU A 24 -8.43 15.46 -9.01
N VAL A 25 -7.36 15.12 -9.73
CA VAL A 25 -6.85 13.74 -9.80
C VAL A 25 -6.44 13.26 -8.42
N GLY A 26 -5.66 14.04 -7.67
CA GLY A 26 -5.24 13.70 -6.30
C GLY A 26 -6.43 13.47 -5.38
N ARG A 27 -7.44 14.36 -5.41
CA ARG A 27 -8.71 14.18 -4.68
C ARG A 27 -9.42 12.89 -5.10
N GLY A 28 -9.55 12.65 -6.40
CA GLY A 28 -10.18 11.44 -6.93
C GLY A 28 -9.49 10.17 -6.46
N THR A 29 -8.16 10.13 -6.51
CA THR A 29 -7.36 9.00 -6.03
C THR A 29 -7.52 8.78 -4.51
N LEU A 30 -7.60 9.84 -3.71
CA LEU A 30 -7.87 9.73 -2.27
C LEU A 30 -9.24 9.09 -2.00
N TYR A 31 -10.29 9.52 -2.70
CA TYR A 31 -11.62 8.93 -2.55
C TYR A 31 -11.65 7.47 -3.01
N ILE A 32 -11.11 7.17 -4.19
CA ILE A 32 -11.09 5.81 -4.76
C ILE A 32 -10.32 4.85 -3.84
N SER A 33 -9.15 5.27 -3.34
CA SER A 33 -8.35 4.44 -2.44
C SER A 33 -9.02 4.23 -1.08
N GLY A 34 -9.67 5.24 -0.51
CA GLY A 34 -10.44 5.11 0.73
C GLY A 34 -11.62 4.15 0.60
N VAL A 35 -12.34 4.20 -0.53
CA VAL A 35 -13.39 3.22 -0.86
C VAL A 35 -12.80 1.82 -1.05
N GLY A 36 -11.66 1.71 -1.73
CA GLY A 36 -10.94 0.44 -1.92
C GLY A 36 -10.56 -0.23 -0.60
N VAL A 37 -9.98 0.51 0.35
CA VAL A 37 -9.65 -0.02 1.69
C VAL A 37 -10.92 -0.44 2.43
N THR A 38 -11.94 0.41 2.44
CA THR A 38 -13.17 0.17 3.22
C THR A 38 -14.00 -1.00 2.68
N LEU A 39 -14.25 -1.04 1.37
CA LEU A 39 -15.08 -2.08 0.77
C LEU A 39 -14.29 -3.36 0.49
N SER A 40 -13.07 -3.25 -0.04
CA SER A 40 -12.26 -4.43 -0.38
C SER A 40 -11.51 -4.95 0.84
N PHE A 41 -10.46 -4.27 1.29
CA PHE A 41 -9.52 -4.83 2.26
C PHE A 41 -10.23 -5.14 3.58
N HIS A 42 -11.05 -4.21 4.06
CA HIS A 42 -11.77 -4.33 5.31
C HIS A 42 -12.98 -5.27 5.20
N ARG A 43 -14.05 -4.88 4.50
CA ARG A 43 -15.33 -5.63 4.54
C ARG A 43 -15.31 -6.93 3.74
N ASN A 44 -14.79 -6.92 2.52
CA ASN A 44 -14.79 -8.12 1.67
C ASN A 44 -13.66 -9.09 2.04
N LEU A 45 -12.40 -8.65 1.99
CA LEU A 45 -11.25 -9.54 2.13
C LEU A 45 -11.03 -9.96 3.58
N SER A 46 -11.10 -9.03 4.53
CA SER A 46 -10.87 -9.35 5.95
C SER A 46 -12.09 -10.02 6.60
N HIS A 47 -13.26 -9.37 6.53
CA HIS A 47 -14.47 -9.83 7.25
C HIS A 47 -15.41 -10.71 6.45
N LYS A 48 -15.22 -10.85 5.12
CA LYS A 48 -16.10 -11.65 4.26
C LYS A 48 -17.58 -11.29 4.39
N SER A 49 -17.88 -10.00 4.62
CA SER A 49 -19.25 -9.52 4.87
C SER A 49 -20.20 -9.64 3.67
N PHE A 50 -19.66 -9.75 2.47
CA PHE A 50 -20.43 -9.97 1.23
C PHE A 50 -19.57 -10.69 0.19
N LYS A 51 -20.23 -11.28 -0.82
CA LYS A 51 -19.58 -11.94 -1.96
C LYS A 51 -19.65 -11.04 -3.19
N LEU A 52 -18.55 -10.94 -3.94
CA LEU A 52 -18.49 -10.26 -5.23
C LEU A 52 -18.10 -11.25 -6.32
N PRO A 53 -18.49 -11.03 -7.59
CA PRO A 53 -17.87 -11.73 -8.70
C PRO A 53 -16.37 -11.38 -8.77
N LYS A 54 -15.54 -12.32 -9.22
CA LYS A 54 -14.07 -12.20 -9.08
C LYS A 54 -13.47 -10.98 -9.76
N TRP A 55 -13.99 -10.58 -10.91
CA TRP A 55 -13.53 -9.36 -11.60
C TRP A 55 -13.74 -8.09 -10.75
N LEU A 56 -14.85 -8.01 -10.02
CA LEU A 56 -15.19 -6.86 -9.18
C LEU A 56 -14.45 -6.90 -7.84
N GLU A 57 -14.23 -8.08 -7.29
CA GLU A 57 -13.34 -8.29 -6.13
C GLU A 57 -11.92 -7.79 -6.43
N TYR A 58 -11.37 -8.14 -7.60
CA TYR A 58 -10.08 -7.63 -8.03
C TYR A 58 -10.09 -6.14 -8.27
N LEU A 59 -11.09 -5.58 -8.96
CA LEU A 59 -11.21 -4.15 -9.20
C LEU A 59 -11.11 -3.34 -7.90
N PHE A 60 -11.89 -3.70 -6.87
CA PHE A 60 -11.83 -2.99 -5.59
C PHE A 60 -10.53 -3.24 -4.83
N ALA A 61 -9.93 -4.42 -4.95
CA ALA A 61 -8.60 -4.69 -4.38
C ALA A 61 -7.53 -3.78 -5.03
N TYR A 62 -7.57 -3.58 -6.35
CA TYR A 62 -6.70 -2.63 -7.06
C TYR A 62 -6.90 -1.20 -6.55
N CYS A 63 -8.14 -0.75 -6.38
CA CYS A 63 -8.41 0.55 -5.76
C CYS A 63 -7.78 0.67 -4.36
N GLY A 64 -7.85 -0.40 -3.55
CA GLY A 64 -7.23 -0.44 -2.22
C GLY A 64 -5.71 -0.31 -2.24
N VAL A 65 -5.03 -0.90 -3.24
CA VAL A 65 -3.57 -0.80 -3.39
C VAL A 65 -3.10 0.65 -3.58
N LEU A 66 -3.93 1.52 -4.18
CA LEU A 66 -3.64 2.94 -4.33
C LEU A 66 -3.54 3.70 -2.99
N SER A 67 -3.93 3.09 -1.87
CA SER A 67 -3.83 3.68 -0.53
C SER A 67 -2.43 3.60 0.08
N PHE A 68 -1.52 2.83 -0.52
CA PHE A 68 -0.18 2.57 -0.01
C PHE A 68 -0.14 1.91 1.39
N GLN A 69 -1.23 1.28 1.83
CA GLN A 69 -1.31 0.59 3.12
C GLN A 69 -0.79 -0.86 3.08
N ARG A 70 0.21 -1.15 2.23
CA ARG A 70 0.79 -2.49 1.96
C ARG A 70 -0.09 -3.37 1.08
N SER A 71 0.38 -4.60 0.82
CA SER A 71 -0.33 -5.57 -0.04
C SER A 71 -1.67 -5.99 0.57
N PRO A 72 -2.66 -6.42 -0.25
CA PRO A 72 -3.95 -6.88 0.27
C PRO A 72 -3.82 -8.02 1.28
N LEU A 73 -2.87 -8.94 1.06
CA LEU A 73 -2.65 -10.08 1.95
C LEU A 73 -2.08 -9.64 3.31
N GLU A 74 -1.09 -8.76 3.31
CA GLU A 74 -0.52 -8.22 4.55
C GLU A 74 -1.55 -7.40 5.34
N TRP A 75 -2.29 -6.51 4.66
CA TRP A 75 -3.32 -5.71 5.30
C TRP A 75 -4.37 -6.59 5.99
N VAL A 76 -4.88 -7.59 5.27
CA VAL A 76 -5.87 -8.54 5.82
C VAL A 76 -5.30 -9.34 7.00
N SER A 77 -4.05 -9.78 6.90
CA SER A 77 -3.38 -10.52 7.98
C SER A 77 -3.25 -9.67 9.25
N ILE A 78 -2.78 -8.43 9.11
CA ILE A 78 -2.61 -7.49 10.22
C ILE A 78 -3.96 -7.11 10.83
N HIS A 79 -4.94 -6.80 9.99
CA HIS A 79 -6.28 -6.43 10.43
C HIS A 79 -6.97 -7.56 11.21
N ARG A 80 -6.84 -8.81 10.74
CA ARG A 80 -7.34 -9.98 11.47
C ARG A 80 -6.60 -10.21 12.79
N ALA A 81 -5.27 -10.05 12.79
CA ALA A 81 -4.47 -10.15 14.01
C ALA A 81 -4.87 -9.09 15.04
N HIS A 82 -5.13 -7.86 14.60
CA HIS A 82 -5.66 -6.81 15.46
C HIS A 82 -6.98 -7.24 16.09
N HIS A 83 -7.98 -7.64 15.30
CA HIS A 83 -9.26 -8.07 15.85
C HIS A 83 -9.13 -9.25 16.82
N GLN A 84 -8.25 -10.20 16.53
CA GLN A 84 -8.01 -11.36 17.38
C GLN A 84 -7.33 -11.01 18.71
N TYR A 85 -6.46 -9.99 18.72
CA TYR A 85 -5.63 -9.64 19.87
C TYR A 85 -5.89 -8.23 20.40
N THR A 86 -7.05 -7.66 20.10
CA THR A 86 -7.43 -6.26 20.40
C THR A 86 -7.05 -5.87 21.83
N ASP A 87 -6.43 -4.70 21.99
CA ASP A 87 -6.00 -4.14 23.27
C ASP A 87 -5.03 -5.02 24.09
N THR A 88 -4.34 -5.95 23.44
CA THR A 88 -3.25 -6.73 24.07
C THR A 88 -1.89 -6.37 23.49
N TRP A 89 -0.82 -6.86 24.12
CA TRP A 89 0.54 -6.73 23.59
C TRP A 89 0.75 -7.45 22.26
N ASN A 90 -0.13 -8.38 21.88
CA ASN A 90 -0.07 -9.11 20.61
C ASN A 90 -0.79 -8.40 19.47
N ASP A 91 -1.54 -7.32 19.72
CA ASP A 91 -2.10 -6.49 18.66
C ASP A 91 -0.98 -5.72 17.93
N PRO A 92 -0.87 -5.86 16.59
CA PRO A 92 0.15 -5.20 15.79
C PRO A 92 0.21 -3.68 15.98
N HIS A 93 -0.91 -3.03 16.28
CA HIS A 93 -1.02 -1.59 16.47
C HIS A 93 -1.77 -1.20 17.75
N SER A 94 -1.53 -1.99 18.80
CA SER A 94 -2.18 -1.84 20.10
C SER A 94 -2.06 -0.41 20.67
N PRO A 95 -3.17 0.20 21.12
CA PRO A 95 -3.14 1.52 21.77
C PRO A 95 -2.39 1.51 23.10
N ILE A 96 -2.24 0.34 23.75
CA ILE A 96 -1.51 0.21 25.02
C ILE A 96 0.00 0.54 24.88
N ARG A 97 0.53 0.46 23.65
CA ARG A 97 1.92 0.81 23.32
C ARG A 97 2.10 2.33 23.14
N GLY A 98 1.04 3.11 23.33
CA GLY A 98 1.03 4.57 23.25
C GLY A 98 0.52 5.11 21.91
N LEU A 99 0.02 6.35 21.94
CA LEU A 99 -0.61 7.04 20.80
C LEU A 99 0.26 7.03 19.55
N TRP A 100 1.54 7.38 19.67
CA TRP A 100 2.43 7.46 18.52
C TRP A 100 2.74 6.10 17.91
N PHE A 101 2.79 5.06 18.74
CA PHE A 101 3.00 3.69 18.26
C PHE A 101 1.79 3.21 17.46
N SER A 102 0.57 3.33 18.01
CA SER A 102 -0.66 2.89 17.34
C SER A 102 -1.01 3.74 16.12
N HIS A 103 -0.61 5.02 16.09
CA HIS A 103 -0.89 5.89 14.95
C HIS A 103 0.07 5.66 13.76
N VAL A 104 1.38 5.58 13.99
CA VAL A 104 2.39 5.50 12.91
C VAL A 104 3.51 4.51 13.21
N GLY A 105 3.92 4.36 14.46
CA GLY A 105 5.11 3.56 14.82
C GLY A 105 5.03 2.10 14.36
N TRP A 106 3.87 1.47 14.48
CA TRP A 106 3.65 0.09 14.03
C TRP A 106 3.86 -0.11 12.52
N ALA A 107 3.59 0.94 11.71
CA ALA A 107 3.74 0.88 10.26
C ALA A 107 5.22 0.85 9.84
N LEU A 108 6.12 1.31 10.72
CA LEU A 108 7.57 1.30 10.52
C LEU A 108 8.22 0.04 11.09
N ASP A 109 7.56 -0.64 12.04
CA ASP A 109 8.08 -1.84 12.68
C ASP A 109 8.29 -2.98 11.66
N TYR A 110 9.49 -3.55 11.70
CA TYR A 110 9.94 -4.61 10.80
C TYR A 110 9.26 -5.96 11.11
N ARG A 111 8.75 -6.15 12.34
CA ARG A 111 8.09 -7.40 12.76
C ARG A 111 6.79 -7.69 12.03
N THR A 112 6.17 -6.65 11.44
CA THR A 112 4.91 -6.78 10.68
C THR A 112 5.13 -6.98 9.17
N ARG A 113 6.39 -7.13 8.71
CA ARG A 113 6.73 -7.27 7.28
C ARG A 113 6.72 -8.74 6.86
N PHE A 114 5.63 -9.20 6.26
CA PHE A 114 5.61 -10.46 5.53
C PHE A 114 5.93 -10.18 4.06
N GLY A 115 7.19 -10.37 3.67
CA GLY A 115 7.60 -10.29 2.28
C GLY A 115 7.90 -8.87 1.82
N SER A 116 9.10 -8.68 1.29
CA SER A 116 9.70 -7.41 0.88
C SER A 116 9.13 -6.81 -0.42
N GLY A 117 7.81 -6.82 -0.63
CA GLY A 117 7.17 -6.23 -1.82
C GLY A 117 7.12 -4.69 -1.81
N VAL A 118 7.05 -4.10 -0.60
CA VAL A 118 6.99 -2.64 -0.38
C VAL A 118 8.21 -1.92 -0.93
N ARG A 119 9.38 -2.58 -0.92
CA ARG A 119 10.64 -1.99 -1.42
C ARG A 119 10.60 -1.81 -2.95
N THR A 120 10.01 -2.77 -3.66
CA THR A 120 9.88 -2.72 -5.13
C THR A 120 8.89 -1.66 -5.57
N VAL A 121 7.75 -1.55 -4.87
CA VAL A 121 6.73 -0.54 -5.19
C VAL A 121 7.24 0.87 -4.88
N LEU A 122 7.86 1.11 -3.72
CA LEU A 122 8.46 2.42 -3.40
C LEU A 122 9.59 2.81 -4.35
N LEU A 123 10.47 1.87 -4.73
CA LEU A 123 11.54 2.13 -5.68
C LEU A 123 11.01 2.42 -7.10
N LEU A 124 10.00 1.67 -7.56
CA LEU A 124 9.36 1.92 -8.86
C LEU A 124 8.62 3.25 -8.91
N HIS A 125 7.96 3.66 -7.82
CA HIS A 125 7.28 4.96 -7.76
C HIS A 125 8.24 6.13 -7.57
N ALA A 126 9.38 5.95 -6.90
CA ALA A 126 10.46 6.95 -6.88
C ALA A 126 11.04 7.15 -8.28
N VAL A 127 11.26 6.05 -9.03
CA VAL A 127 11.66 6.11 -10.45
C VAL A 127 10.56 6.76 -11.29
N PHE A 128 9.28 6.53 -11.01
CA PHE A 128 8.16 7.18 -11.71
C PHE A 128 8.07 8.68 -11.41
N GLY A 129 8.33 9.11 -10.17
CA GLY A 129 8.42 10.52 -9.79
C GLY A 129 9.58 11.22 -10.52
N ILE A 130 10.74 10.57 -10.59
CA ILE A 130 11.90 11.06 -11.35
C ILE A 130 11.58 11.10 -12.86
N ASN A 131 10.93 10.07 -13.41
CA ASN A 131 10.60 10.01 -14.84
C ASN A 131 9.47 10.99 -15.21
N SER A 132 8.52 11.26 -14.31
CA SER A 132 7.49 12.28 -14.47
C SER A 132 8.08 13.70 -14.49
N ILE A 133 9.16 13.95 -13.72
CA ILE A 133 9.93 15.21 -13.78
C ILE A 133 10.66 15.32 -15.13
N CYS A 134 11.17 14.21 -15.67
CA CYS A 134 11.81 14.19 -16.99
C CYS A 134 10.81 14.35 -18.15
N HIS A 135 9.60 13.80 -18.06
CA HIS A 135 8.59 13.85 -19.13
C HIS A 135 7.81 15.17 -19.21
N THR A 136 7.80 16.00 -18.17
CA THR A 136 7.29 17.39 -18.26
C THR A 136 8.14 18.28 -19.16
N TRP A 137 9.31 17.80 -19.60
CA TRP A 137 10.22 18.52 -20.48
C TRP A 137 9.99 18.24 -21.97
N ASP A 138 9.20 17.22 -22.33
CA ASP A 138 8.95 16.86 -23.75
C ASP A 138 7.45 16.84 -24.08
N ASN A 139 6.98 17.96 -24.58
CA ASN A 139 5.58 18.22 -24.96
C ASN A 139 5.25 17.58 -26.31
N LYS A 140 4.49 16.47 -26.31
CA LYS A 140 3.34 16.31 -27.25
C LYS A 140 2.43 15.10 -27.02
N TYR A 141 2.83 14.06 -26.28
CA TYR A 141 2.03 12.81 -26.18
C TYR A 141 2.02 12.13 -24.79
N GLY A 142 2.38 12.83 -23.71
CA GLY A 142 2.75 12.22 -22.42
C GLY A 142 1.66 11.50 -21.63
N ILE A 143 0.39 11.91 -21.72
CA ILE A 143 -0.68 11.37 -20.85
C ILE A 143 -1.12 9.95 -21.25
N LEU A 144 -1.08 9.60 -22.54
CA LEU A 144 -1.57 8.30 -23.01
C LEU A 144 -0.57 7.17 -22.71
N VAL A 145 0.74 7.47 -22.76
CA VAL A 145 1.83 6.49 -22.53
C VAL A 145 1.98 6.15 -21.03
N ILE A 146 1.62 7.09 -20.15
CA ILE A 146 1.69 6.93 -18.70
C ILE A 146 0.69 5.90 -18.19
N VAL A 147 -0.56 5.97 -18.66
CA VAL A 147 -1.63 5.06 -18.20
C VAL A 147 -1.37 3.63 -18.68
N GLU A 148 -0.87 3.48 -19.91
CA GLU A 148 -0.56 2.17 -20.49
C GLU A 148 0.58 1.47 -19.74
N LYS A 149 1.68 2.18 -19.45
CA LYS A 149 2.80 1.64 -18.68
C LYS A 149 2.40 1.31 -17.24
N GLN A 150 1.51 2.10 -16.63
CA GLN A 150 1.01 1.86 -15.27
C GLN A 150 0.18 0.57 -15.20
N LEU A 151 -0.71 0.31 -16.16
CA LEU A 151 -1.50 -0.92 -16.20
C LEU A 151 -0.62 -2.16 -16.42
N ILE A 152 0.36 -2.08 -17.32
CA ILE A 152 1.25 -3.21 -17.63
C ILE A 152 2.14 -3.55 -16.42
N LEU A 153 2.69 -2.56 -15.72
CA LEU A 153 3.53 -2.80 -14.55
C LEU A 153 2.73 -3.32 -13.34
N GLN A 154 1.51 -2.83 -13.15
CA GLN A 154 0.60 -3.36 -12.13
C GLN A 154 0.18 -4.80 -12.44
N ALA A 155 -0.07 -5.14 -13.70
CA ALA A 155 -0.36 -6.50 -14.14
C ALA A 155 0.84 -7.45 -13.92
N VAL A 156 2.06 -7.01 -14.20
CA VAL A 156 3.29 -7.78 -13.93
C VAL A 156 3.49 -7.95 -12.41
N GLY A 157 3.24 -6.90 -11.62
CA GLY A 157 3.30 -6.96 -10.15
C GLY A 157 2.37 -8.02 -9.56
N LEU A 158 1.10 -8.04 -9.99
CA LEU A 158 0.16 -9.09 -9.55
C LEU A 158 0.53 -10.48 -10.08
N ALA A 159 1.10 -10.59 -11.28
CA ALA A 159 1.59 -11.86 -11.80
C ALA A 159 2.75 -12.42 -10.96
N THR A 160 3.55 -11.57 -10.33
CA THR A 160 4.67 -11.99 -9.46
C THR A 160 4.29 -12.27 -8.01
N ASP A 161 3.14 -11.76 -7.53
CA ASP A 161 2.71 -11.86 -6.12
C ASP A 161 1.87 -13.11 -5.79
N VAL A 162 1.59 -13.99 -6.76
CA VAL A 162 1.01 -15.31 -6.50
C VAL A 162 2.11 -16.37 -6.45
N LYS A 163 3.14 -16.15 -5.62
CA LYS A 163 4.08 -17.24 -5.31
C LYS A 163 3.42 -18.14 -4.27
N LEU A 164 2.71 -19.16 -4.75
CA LEU A 164 2.17 -20.22 -3.90
C LEU A 164 3.29 -20.76 -2.99
N PRO A 165 3.03 -20.95 -1.68
CA PRO A 165 4.04 -21.44 -0.76
C PRO A 165 4.55 -22.80 -1.24
N THR A 166 5.88 -22.95 -1.29
CA THR A 166 6.51 -24.20 -1.71
C THR A 166 6.14 -25.32 -0.75
N GLU A 167 6.17 -26.57 -1.21
CA GLU A 167 5.84 -27.74 -0.36
C GLU A 167 6.67 -27.79 0.92
N THR A 168 7.92 -27.32 0.87
CA THR A 168 8.79 -27.18 2.05
C THR A 168 8.25 -26.17 3.06
N GLN A 169 7.69 -25.05 2.61
CA GLN A 169 7.08 -24.04 3.47
C GLN A 169 5.78 -24.54 4.11
N LYS A 170 4.96 -25.30 3.36
CA LYS A 170 3.75 -25.96 3.91
C LYS A 170 4.11 -26.96 5.01
N LYS A 171 5.13 -27.80 4.78
CA LYS A 171 5.63 -28.77 5.77
C LYS A 171 6.17 -28.09 7.03
N ARG A 172 6.96 -27.01 6.90
CA ARG A 172 7.45 -26.24 8.06
C ARG A 172 6.31 -25.63 8.87
N ARG A 173 5.28 -25.08 8.20
CA ARG A 173 4.13 -24.47 8.88
C ARG A 173 3.30 -25.51 9.63
N ALA A 174 3.10 -26.69 9.04
CA ALA A 174 2.43 -27.81 9.70
C ALA A 174 3.21 -28.32 10.93
N LEU A 175 4.54 -28.35 10.85
CA LEU A 175 5.41 -28.73 11.97
C LEU A 175 5.34 -27.72 13.12
N CYS A 176 5.43 -26.41 12.83
CA CYS A 176 5.29 -25.38 13.86
C CYS A 176 3.93 -25.46 14.57
N ASN A 177 2.85 -25.71 13.84
CA ASN A 177 1.52 -25.84 14.43
C ASN A 177 1.43 -27.05 15.37
N LYS A 178 2.01 -28.21 14.99
CA LYS A 178 2.07 -29.38 15.87
C LYS A 178 2.86 -29.11 17.15
N ILE A 179 4.03 -28.47 17.04
CA ILE A 179 4.86 -28.13 18.20
C ILE A 179 4.11 -27.19 19.15
N ASN A 180 3.36 -26.23 18.61
CA ASN A 180 2.54 -25.33 19.42
C ASN A 180 1.36 -26.03 20.10
N GLU A 181 0.73 -27.00 19.44
CA GLU A 181 -0.33 -27.81 20.06
C GLU A 181 0.21 -28.74 21.15
N GLU A 182 1.42 -29.27 20.98
CA GLU A 182 2.08 -30.12 21.98
C GLU A 182 2.54 -29.32 23.20
N SER A 183 3.06 -28.10 23.01
CA SER A 183 3.46 -27.22 24.13
C SER A 183 2.27 -26.70 24.94
N LEU A 184 1.10 -26.53 24.30
CA LEU A 184 -0.15 -26.18 24.97
C LEU A 184 -0.78 -27.34 25.75
N LYS A 185 -0.42 -28.59 25.45
CA LYS A 185 -0.88 -29.78 26.20
C LYS A 185 0.01 -30.12 27.40
N GLN A 186 1.20 -29.53 27.49
CA GLN A 186 2.17 -29.75 28.55
C GLN A 186 2.14 -28.67 29.64
N ASN A 187 1.32 -27.63 29.49
CA ASN A 187 1.02 -26.62 30.51
C ASN A 187 -0.44 -26.74 30.95
#